data_AF-A0A7X0R4Z1-F1
#
_entry.id   AF-A0A7X0R4Z1-F1
#
_cell.length_a   1.000
_cell.length_b   1.000
_cell.length_c   1.000
_cell.angle_alpha   90.00
_cell.angle_beta   90.00
_cell.angle_gamma   90.00
#
_symmetry.space_group_name_H-M   'P 1'
#
loop_
_entity.id
_entity.type
_entity.pdbx_description
1 polymer ?
#
loop_
_entity_poly.entity_id
_entity_poly.type
_entity_poly.pdbx_seq_one_letter_code
_entity_poly.pdbx_strand_id
1 'polypeptide(L)'
;MNYINDDYFLGHLLKRARATNQNRLEVDIVNNIAKPEELLTEPVRSSIDSWNKRFPELVESSGSTMEFVKEATMVVEFDLRIQRAYAGNNSLLESPFYCEISIVDDRGKVYKHRHEGWWFPES
;
A
#
# COMPACT_ATOMS: atom_id res chain seq x y z
N MET A 1 3.96 -2.15 -11.29
CA MET A 1 5.33 -1.60 -11.18
C MET A 1 5.25 -0.52 -10.11
N ASN A 2 6.13 -0.52 -9.10
CA ASN A 2 5.93 0.32 -7.91
C ASN A 2 6.48 1.74 -8.06
N TYR A 3 7.12 2.04 -9.19
CA TYR A 3 7.62 3.36 -9.58
C TYR A 3 6.75 3.89 -10.72
N ILE A 4 6.17 5.08 -10.55
CA ILE A 4 5.29 5.72 -11.53
C ILE A 4 5.65 7.20 -11.61
N ASN A 5 5.79 7.69 -12.84
CA ASN A 5 6.22 9.05 -13.15
C ASN A 5 7.61 9.36 -12.57
N ASP A 6 7.66 9.95 -11.39
CA ASP A 6 8.84 10.51 -10.74
C ASP A 6 9.11 9.96 -9.34
N ASP A 7 8.30 9.01 -8.83
CA ASP A 7 8.48 8.43 -7.50
C ASP A 7 7.90 7.02 -7.38
N TYR A 8 8.24 6.35 -6.29
CA TYR A 8 7.61 5.12 -5.87
C TYR A 8 6.23 5.37 -5.26
N PHE A 9 5.37 4.34 -5.27
CA PHE A 9 4.04 4.37 -4.66
C PHE A 9 4.06 4.91 -3.23
N LEU A 10 5.00 4.44 -2.39
CA LEU A 10 5.11 4.91 -1.01
C LEU A 10 5.54 6.38 -0.94
N GLY A 11 6.31 6.88 -1.91
CA GLY A 11 6.67 8.29 -2.01
C GLY A 11 5.47 9.14 -2.38
N HIS A 12 4.74 8.78 -3.45
CA HIS A 12 3.48 9.42 -3.84
C HIS A 12 2.46 9.44 -2.69
N LEU A 13 2.30 8.31 -2.02
CA LEU A 13 1.37 8.17 -0.91
C LEU A 13 1.79 9.01 0.31
N LEU A 14 3.08 8.98 0.68
CA LEU A 14 3.58 9.76 1.81
C LEU A 14 3.48 11.27 1.59
N LYS A 15 3.78 11.76 0.37
CA LYS A 15 3.56 13.17 0.02
C LYS A 15 2.11 13.56 0.25
N ARG A 16 1.18 12.74 -0.24
CA ARG A 16 -0.25 13.02 -0.11
C ARG A 16 -0.73 12.91 1.34
N ALA A 17 -0.21 11.95 2.09
CA ALA A 17 -0.50 11.76 3.50
C ALA A 17 -0.08 12.99 4.33
N ARG A 18 1.13 13.50 4.09
CA ARG A 18 1.60 14.75 4.72
C ARG A 18 0.74 15.95 4.36
N ALA A 19 0.35 16.07 3.08
CA ALA A 19 -0.46 17.21 2.61
C ALA A 19 -1.90 17.21 3.14
N THR A 20 -2.47 16.04 3.42
CA THR A 20 -3.88 15.89 3.82
C THR A 20 -4.06 15.56 5.31
N ASN A 21 -2.96 15.27 6.01
CA ASN A 21 -2.95 14.73 7.36
C ASN A 21 -3.74 13.41 7.51
N GLN A 22 -3.95 12.68 6.40
CA GLN A 22 -4.50 11.33 6.39
C GLN A 22 -3.33 10.36 6.32
N ASN A 23 -3.13 9.55 7.35
CA ASN A 23 -1.92 8.73 7.45
C ASN A 23 -2.11 7.28 7.02
N ARG A 24 -3.35 6.87 6.73
CA ARG A 24 -3.73 5.46 6.54
C ARG A 24 -4.54 5.27 5.26
N LEU A 25 -4.05 4.40 4.40
CA LEU A 25 -4.72 3.92 3.20
C LEU A 25 -5.19 2.48 3.44
N GLU A 26 -6.45 2.21 3.14
CA GLU A 26 -7.03 0.86 3.05
C GLU A 26 -7.37 0.55 1.60
N VAL A 27 -7.10 -0.67 1.17
CA VAL A 27 -7.45 -1.19 -0.15
C VAL A 27 -8.18 -2.52 0.04
N ASP A 28 -9.39 -2.60 -0.49
CA ASP A 28 -10.08 -3.84 -0.80
C ASP A 28 -9.62 -4.28 -2.20
N ILE A 29 -8.81 -5.33 -2.21
CA ILE A 29 -8.15 -5.85 -3.41
C ILE A 29 -9.17 -6.53 -4.32
N VAL A 30 -10.13 -7.26 -3.75
CA VAL A 30 -11.12 -8.05 -4.49
C VAL A 30 -12.11 -7.13 -5.21
N ASN A 31 -12.57 -6.08 -4.52
CA ASN A 31 -13.54 -5.14 -5.08
C ASN A 31 -12.90 -3.95 -5.80
N ASN A 32 -11.56 -3.86 -5.80
CA ASN A 32 -10.80 -2.73 -6.33
C ASN A 32 -11.25 -1.37 -5.76
N ILE A 33 -11.46 -1.31 -4.45
CA ILE A 33 -11.87 -0.10 -3.73
C ILE A 33 -10.73 0.33 -2.82
N ALA A 34 -10.38 1.61 -2.83
CA ALA A 34 -9.38 2.17 -1.93
C ALA A 34 -9.94 3.39 -1.19
N LYS A 35 -9.48 3.62 0.05
CA LYS A 35 -9.91 4.74 0.90
C LYS A 35 -8.79 5.20 1.83
N PRO A 36 -8.78 6.47 2.28
CA PRO A 36 -9.71 7.53 1.92
C PRO A 36 -9.38 8.16 0.56
N GLU A 37 -10.38 8.75 -0.09
CA GLU A 37 -10.28 9.30 -1.46
C GLU A 37 -9.22 10.41 -1.56
N GLU A 38 -9.01 11.11 -0.45
CA GLU A 38 -8.01 12.15 -0.25
C GLU A 38 -6.59 11.65 -0.50
N LEU A 39 -6.30 10.36 -0.29
CA LEU A 39 -4.99 9.76 -0.56
C LEU A 39 -4.81 9.28 -2.01
N LEU A 40 -5.89 9.21 -2.79
CA LEU A 40 -5.91 8.56 -4.09
C LEU A 40 -5.60 9.53 -5.24
N THR A 41 -4.36 10.00 -5.29
CA THR A 41 -3.83 10.67 -6.50
C THR A 41 -3.79 9.70 -7.68
N GLU A 42 -3.67 10.23 -8.91
CA GLU A 42 -3.59 9.40 -10.12
C GLU A 42 -2.47 8.35 -10.07
N PRO A 43 -1.22 8.66 -9.65
CA PRO A 43 -0.18 7.65 -9.48
C PRO A 43 -0.49 6.56 -8.44
N VAL A 44 -1.15 6.94 -7.34
CA VAL A 44 -1.56 5.99 -6.28
C VAL A 44 -2.64 5.03 -6.81
N ARG A 45 -3.66 5.55 -7.50
CA ARG A 45 -4.72 4.73 -8.13
C ARG A 45 -4.16 3.79 -9.18
N SER A 46 -3.34 4.31 -10.09
CA SER A 46 -2.72 3.53 -11.16
C SER A 46 -1.87 2.37 -10.61
N SER A 47 -1.18 2.58 -9.48
CA SER A 47 -0.46 1.50 -8.78
C SER A 47 -1.40 0.43 -8.22
N ILE A 48 -2.43 0.85 -7.48
CA ILE A 48 -3.42 -0.05 -6.85
C ILE A 48 -4.15 -0.87 -7.91
N ASP A 49 -4.66 -0.23 -8.97
CA ASP A 49 -5.34 -0.89 -10.07
C ASP A 49 -4.43 -1.93 -10.74
N SER A 50 -3.15 -1.62 -10.93
CA SER A 50 -2.18 -2.55 -11.51
C SER A 50 -1.97 -3.78 -10.62
N TRP A 51 -1.89 -3.62 -9.30
CA TRP A 51 -1.71 -4.74 -8.38
C TRP A 51 -2.97 -5.57 -8.23
N ASN A 52 -4.13 -4.93 -8.08
CA ASN A 52 -5.41 -5.60 -7.91
C ASN A 52 -5.76 -6.43 -9.16
N LYS A 53 -5.48 -5.92 -10.37
CA LYS A 53 -5.63 -6.70 -11.61
C LYS A 53 -4.75 -7.94 -11.67
N ARG A 54 -3.56 -7.89 -11.07
CA ARG A 54 -2.60 -9.03 -11.05
C ARG A 54 -2.84 -10.00 -9.90
N PHE A 55 -3.66 -9.62 -8.91
CA PHE A 55 -3.88 -10.44 -7.72
C PHE A 55 -4.45 -11.84 -8.05
N PRO A 56 -5.46 -12.00 -8.92
CA PRO A 56 -5.94 -13.32 -9.33
C PRO A 56 -4.84 -14.22 -9.93
N GLU A 57 -3.99 -13.66 -10.80
CA GLU A 57 -2.86 -14.38 -11.40
C GLU A 57 -1.85 -14.84 -10.33
N LEU A 58 -1.64 -14.03 -9.27
CA LEU A 58 -0.78 -14.39 -8.14
C LEU A 58 -1.37 -15.53 -7.31
N VAL A 59 -2.69 -15.52 -7.10
CA VAL A 59 -3.40 -16.60 -6.39
C VAL A 59 -3.26 -17.91 -7.17
N GLU A 60 -3.52 -17.88 -8.47
CA GLU A 60 -3.40 -19.06 -9.35
C GLU A 60 -1.96 -19.59 -9.42
N SER A 61 -0.98 -18.71 -9.64
CA SER A 61 0.43 -19.10 -9.70
C SER A 61 0.99 -19.61 -8.37
N SER A 62 0.36 -19.28 -7.24
CA SER A 62 0.67 -19.86 -5.93
C SER A 62 0.10 -21.27 -5.71
N GLY A 63 -0.67 -21.80 -6.66
CA GLY A 63 -1.31 -23.12 -6.58
C GLY A 63 -2.69 -23.11 -5.91
N SER A 64 -3.34 -21.95 -5.82
CA SER A 64 -4.69 -21.77 -5.26
C SER A 64 -5.68 -21.30 -6.34
N THR A 65 -6.91 -20.99 -5.95
CA THR A 65 -7.95 -20.40 -6.81
C THR A 65 -8.65 -19.26 -6.11
N MET A 66 -9.14 -18.29 -6.89
CA MET A 66 -9.94 -17.17 -6.38
C MET A 66 -11.24 -17.62 -5.68
N GLU A 67 -11.74 -18.82 -5.96
CA GLU A 67 -12.92 -19.37 -5.27
C GLU A 67 -12.73 -19.51 -3.75
N PHE A 68 -11.48 -19.69 -3.31
CA PHE A 68 -11.15 -19.77 -1.89
C PHE A 68 -10.89 -18.40 -1.25
N VAL A 69 -10.83 -17.31 -2.03
CA VAL A 69 -10.56 -15.97 -1.50
C VAL A 69 -11.88 -15.24 -1.26
N LYS A 70 -12.28 -15.14 0.00
CA LYS A 70 -13.49 -14.41 0.38
C LYS A 70 -13.26 -12.91 0.47
N GLU A 71 -12.15 -12.51 1.10
CA GLU A 71 -11.75 -11.11 1.29
C GLU A 71 -10.23 -10.99 1.13
N ALA A 72 -9.76 -9.89 0.53
CA ALA A 72 -8.35 -9.55 0.51
C ALA A 72 -8.18 -8.04 0.70
N THR A 73 -7.47 -7.65 1.75
CA THR A 73 -7.27 -6.25 2.11
C THR A 73 -5.79 -5.93 2.26
N MET A 74 -5.42 -4.70 1.92
CA MET A 74 -4.11 -4.12 2.20
C MET A 74 -4.30 -2.82 2.99
N VAL A 75 -3.50 -2.63 4.03
CA VAL A 75 -3.43 -1.39 4.80
C VAL A 75 -2.00 -0.87 4.72
N VAL A 76 -1.85 0.40 4.36
CA VAL A 76 -0.57 1.12 4.46
C VAL A 76 -0.78 2.29 5.40
N GLU A 77 0.03 2.38 6.45
CA GLU A 77 -0.07 3.47 7.41
C GLU A 77 1.31 4.03 7.78
N PHE A 78 1.41 5.36 7.81
CA PHE A 78 2.58 6.10 8.26
C PHE A 78 2.38 6.66 9.66
N ASP A 79 3.43 6.74 10.47
CA ASP A 79 3.44 7.64 11.64
C ASP A 79 4.00 9.01 11.23
N LEU A 80 3.11 9.94 10.88
CA LEU A 80 3.51 11.27 10.41
C LEU A 80 4.12 12.16 11.51
N ARG A 81 3.98 11.77 12.79
CA ARG A 81 4.55 12.48 13.94
C ARG A 81 6.03 12.16 14.12
N ILE A 82 6.48 11.04 13.57
CA ILE A 82 7.87 10.59 13.65
C ILE A 82 8.53 10.88 12.31
N GLN A 83 9.62 11.64 12.36
CA GLN A 83 10.43 11.95 11.19
C GLN A 83 11.91 11.86 11.54
N ARG A 84 12.71 11.40 10.56
CA ARG A 84 14.18 11.43 10.66
C ARG A 84 14.77 11.80 9.31
N ALA A 85 15.98 12.36 9.33
CA ALA A 85 16.77 12.54 8.13
C ALA A 85 17.16 11.17 7.53
N TYR A 86 17.05 11.04 6.21
CA TYR A 86 17.55 9.87 5.50
C TYR A 86 19.09 9.84 5.56
N ALA A 87 19.67 8.68 5.90
CA ALA A 87 21.11 8.55 6.10
C ALA A 87 21.95 8.89 4.87
N GLY A 88 21.41 8.67 3.67
CA GLY A 88 22.09 8.99 2.40
C GLY A 88 21.94 10.45 1.96
N ASN A 89 20.96 11.18 2.49
CA ASN A 89 20.75 12.60 2.19
C ASN A 89 19.93 13.27 3.31
N ASN A 90 20.60 14.12 4.09
CA ASN A 90 20.00 14.78 5.25
C ASN A 90 18.90 15.80 4.91
N SER A 91 18.73 16.18 3.64
CA SER A 91 17.62 17.05 3.22
C SER A 91 16.31 16.29 3.05
N LEU A 92 16.33 14.95 3.04
CA LEU A 92 15.16 14.10 2.86
C LEU A 92 14.66 13.60 4.21
N LEU A 93 13.36 13.72 4.45
CA LEU A 93 12.73 13.31 5.70
C LEU A 93 11.93 12.02 5.49
N GLU A 94 12.33 10.98 6.22
CA GLU A 94 11.63 9.70 6.29
C GLU A 94 10.55 9.72 7.36
N SER A 95 9.45 9.00 7.11
CA SER A 95 8.49 8.60 8.14
C SER A 95 8.42 7.07 8.21
N PRO A 96 8.28 6.50 9.42
CA PRO A 96 8.10 5.06 9.54
C PRO A 96 6.72 4.68 9.02
N PHE A 97 6.61 3.48 8.46
CA PHE A 97 5.35 2.94 7.95
C PHE A 97 5.24 1.45 8.23
N TYR A 98 4.01 0.94 8.17
CA TYR A 98 3.77 -0.47 7.98
C TYR A 98 2.82 -0.69 6.80
N CYS A 99 2.97 -1.85 6.15
CA CYS A 99 2.04 -2.40 5.18
C CYS A 99 1.59 -3.77 5.68
N GLU A 100 0.29 -3.96 5.88
CA GLU A 100 -0.31 -5.24 6.24
C GLU A 100 -1.23 -5.72 5.13
N ILE A 101 -1.07 -6.97 4.69
CA ILE A 101 -2.00 -7.63 3.78
C ILE A 101 -2.70 -8.74 4.56
N SER A 102 -4.02 -8.80 4.43
CA SER A 102 -4.87 -9.81 5.05
C SER A 102 -5.73 -10.48 3.98
N ILE A 103 -5.71 -11.80 3.93
CA ILE A 103 -6.58 -12.62 3.06
C ILE A 103 -7.45 -13.49 3.97
N VAL A 104 -8.76 -13.49 3.74
CA VAL A 104 -9.72 -14.36 4.43
C VAL A 104 -10.17 -15.42 3.44
N ASP A 105 -10.05 -16.70 3.80
CA ASP A 105 -10.54 -17.77 2.95
C ASP A 105 -12.05 -18.03 3.10
N ASP A 106 -12.59 -18.89 2.23
CA ASP A 106 -13.98 -19.35 2.21
C ASP A 106 -14.43 -20.01 3.53
N ARG A 107 -13.48 -20.45 4.35
CA ARG A 107 -13.69 -21.04 5.68
C ARG A 107 -13.51 -20.04 6.82
N GLY A 108 -13.23 -18.77 6.50
CA GLY A 108 -13.04 -17.69 7.46
C GLY A 108 -11.66 -17.67 8.13
N LYS A 109 -10.69 -18.48 7.67
CA LYS A 109 -9.33 -18.41 8.18
C LYS A 109 -8.62 -17.20 7.60
N VAL A 110 -7.89 -16.50 8.45
CA VAL A 110 -7.19 -15.26 8.11
C VAL A 110 -5.70 -15.53 7.94
N TYR A 111 -5.16 -15.13 6.79
CA TYR A 111 -3.74 -15.14 6.45
C TYR A 111 -3.25 -13.69 6.47
N LYS A 112 -2.26 -13.39 7.31
CA LYS A 112 -1.73 -12.03 7.46
C LYS A 112 -0.24 -11.99 7.23
N HIS A 113 0.21 -10.95 6.54
CA HIS A 113 1.61 -10.60 6.45
C HIS A 113 1.78 -9.10 6.67
N ARG A 114 2.80 -8.72 7.44
CA ARG A 114 3.10 -7.34 7.78
C ARG A 114 4.56 -7.03 7.48
N HIS A 115 4.78 -5.94 6.77
CA HIS A 115 6.09 -5.38 6.49
C HIS A 115 6.18 -3.98 7.11
N GLU A 116 7.33 -3.65 7.68
CA GLU A 116 7.58 -2.37 8.33
C GLU A 116 8.88 -1.77 7.81
N GLY A 117 8.93 -0.44 7.74
CA GLY A 117 10.10 0.25 7.23
C GLY A 117 10.05 1.75 7.47
N TRP A 118 10.99 2.43 6.84
CA TRP A 118 11.03 3.89 6.75
C TRP A 118 11.00 4.27 5.28
N TRP A 119 10.30 5.34 4.95
CA TRP A 119 10.23 5.82 3.58
C TRP A 119 10.34 7.34 3.52
N PHE A 120 11.06 7.84 2.52
CA PHE A 120 11.08 9.24 2.12
C PHE A 120 10.58 9.35 0.67
N PRO A 121 9.89 10.44 0.28
CA PRO A 121 9.58 10.67 -1.12
C PRO A 121 10.83 11.05 -1.92
N GLU A 122 11.04 10.46 -3.09
CA GLU A 122 12.25 10.69 -3.91
C GLU A 122 12.24 12.03 -4.67
N SER A 123 11.05 12.59 -4.93
CA SER A 123 10.85 13.86 -5.65
C SER A 123 10.01 14.91 -4.93
#